data_AF-A0A8H7VN28-F1
#
_entry.id   AF-A0A8H7VN28-F1
#
_cell.length_a   1.000
_cell.length_b   1.000
_cell.length_c   1.000
_cell.angle_alpha   90.00
_cell.angle_beta   90.00
_cell.angle_gamma   90.00
#
_symmetry.space_group_name_H-M   'P 1'
#
loop_
_entity.id
_entity.type
_entity.pdbx_description
1 polymer ?
#
loop_
_entity_poly.entity_id
_entity_poly.type
_entity_poly.pdbx_seq_one_letter_code
_entity_poly.pdbx_strand_id
1 'polypeptide(L)'
;MAVFRTLFTLLVLINAAFLGYDHYKGGDIALNLVEQAKQLDVPTVQLHLQNAWTEIKSTTPEKLAGHVNVAFDSLKDLNTPMDIIDHLRTKASGIVSTSNSGAIELENNVFVLTTGNFHKVIDGQRPALVEFYAPWCGHCKKLAPTYEELGDAFANVQDQVVIAKLNADEHRDLGGQFGVQGFPTLKWFPKGVTTKEGVEDYRGGRDLDSLAKFIQEKTGLRPRIKSQKSEVVVLDTKNFDSIVKNPKQNVLVEFYAPWCGHCKNLAPIYEKVATAFANEPNCKVAKIDADTERDIGTQYDISGFPTIKFFPAGDDKEPVLYEGQRSEAGFIDYLNKQCGTHRLVGGGLDAKAGRLPELDKLAIQFISTSDKEQREKVKADTEVIAKELGTRNAKIYAVFMKKILENGDGFVKTETARVDRIIKSNTVTLNKVDDFTIRRNILGAFDKKAKPVTKDEL
;
A
#
# COMPACT_ATOMS: atom_id res chain seq x y z
N MET A 1 -35.38 4.62 29.05
CA MET A 1 -35.46 4.08 30.43
C MET A 1 -35.30 2.56 30.51
N ALA A 2 -35.85 1.74 29.60
CA ALA A 2 -35.63 0.28 29.61
C ALA A 2 -34.18 -0.13 29.31
N VAL A 3 -33.53 0.49 28.32
CA VAL A 3 -32.13 0.22 27.95
C VAL A 3 -31.14 0.63 29.06
N PHE A 4 -31.42 1.71 29.78
CA PHE A 4 -30.58 2.18 30.91
C PHE A 4 -30.69 1.25 32.13
N ARG A 5 -31.85 0.60 32.33
CA ARG A 5 -32.02 -0.44 33.36
C ARG A 5 -31.28 -1.73 32.99
N THR A 6 -31.35 -2.19 31.73
CA THR A 6 -30.62 -3.38 31.28
C THR A 6 -29.11 -3.20 31.36
N LEU A 7 -28.61 -2.01 31.02
CA LEU A 7 -27.18 -1.69 31.12
C LEU A 7 -26.71 -1.58 32.59
N PHE A 8 -27.53 -0.99 33.47
CA PHE A 8 -27.25 -0.90 34.91
C PHE A 8 -27.25 -2.29 35.58
N THR A 9 -28.16 -3.20 35.18
CA THR A 9 -28.17 -4.59 35.68
C THR A 9 -26.98 -5.41 35.17
N LEU A 10 -26.57 -5.21 33.91
CA LEU A 10 -25.38 -5.87 33.35
C LEU A 10 -24.09 -5.41 34.06
N LEU A 11 -23.97 -4.11 34.36
CA LEU A 11 -22.84 -3.53 35.10
C LEU A 11 -22.79 -3.95 36.58
N VAL A 12 -23.94 -4.15 37.22
CA VAL A 12 -24.03 -4.68 38.60
C VAL A 12 -23.69 -6.18 38.64
N LEU A 13 -24.05 -6.96 37.62
CA LEU A 13 -23.64 -8.38 37.49
C LEU A 13 -22.14 -8.52 37.19
N ILE A 14 -21.60 -7.64 36.35
CA ILE A 14 -20.16 -7.58 36.06
C ILE A 14 -19.38 -7.17 37.32
N ASN A 15 -19.85 -6.19 38.10
CA ASN A 15 -19.18 -5.81 39.36
C ASN A 15 -19.36 -6.83 40.49
N ALA A 16 -20.50 -7.52 40.58
CA ALA A 16 -20.69 -8.61 41.55
C ALA A 16 -19.83 -9.84 41.21
N ALA A 17 -19.57 -10.09 39.91
CA ALA A 17 -18.63 -11.11 39.46
C ALA A 17 -17.16 -10.72 39.73
N PHE A 18 -16.85 -9.41 39.75
CA PHE A 18 -15.50 -8.91 40.04
C PHE A 18 -15.20 -8.70 41.54
N LEU A 19 -16.20 -8.50 42.40
CA LEU A 19 -16.05 -8.24 43.84
C LEU A 19 -16.55 -9.36 44.77
N GLY A 20 -17.09 -10.45 44.22
CA GLY A 20 -17.70 -11.56 44.97
C GLY A 20 -16.75 -12.65 45.50
N TYR A 21 -15.46 -12.33 45.66
CA TYR A 21 -14.57 -13.04 46.57
C TYR A 21 -14.14 -11.97 47.59
N ASP A 22 -14.97 -11.72 48.59
CA ASP A 22 -14.79 -12.44 49.85
C ASP A 22 -16.10 -12.54 50.64
N HIS A 23 -16.24 -13.64 51.38
CA HIS A 23 -17.13 -13.85 52.53
C HIS A 23 -18.50 -14.56 52.45
N TYR A 24 -19.23 -14.68 51.32
CA TYR A 24 -20.51 -15.44 51.33
C TYR A 24 -20.86 -16.11 49.98
N LYS A 25 -20.55 -17.40 49.85
CA LYS A 25 -21.14 -18.36 48.87
C LYS A 25 -21.19 -17.93 47.38
N GLY A 26 -20.27 -17.08 46.91
CA GLY A 26 -20.22 -16.65 45.49
C GLY A 26 -19.91 -17.79 44.50
N GLY A 27 -19.15 -18.81 44.93
CA GLY A 27 -18.91 -20.01 44.14
C GLY A 27 -20.20 -20.78 43.83
N ASP A 28 -21.09 -20.91 44.80
CA ASP A 28 -22.35 -21.68 44.67
C ASP A 28 -23.36 -21.03 43.71
N ILE A 29 -23.27 -19.70 43.51
CA ILE A 29 -24.13 -18.95 42.59
C ILE A 29 -23.68 -19.14 41.14
N ALA A 30 -22.38 -19.07 40.87
CA ALA A 30 -21.81 -19.36 39.55
C ALA A 30 -21.99 -20.84 39.17
N LEU A 31 -21.80 -21.75 40.15
CA LEU A 31 -22.08 -23.18 40.03
C LEU A 31 -23.55 -23.46 39.68
N ASN A 32 -24.50 -22.83 40.38
CA ASN A 32 -25.93 -22.96 40.10
C ASN A 32 -26.35 -22.42 38.73
N LEU A 33 -25.80 -21.27 38.30
CA LEU A 33 -26.11 -20.70 36.99
C LEU A 33 -25.60 -21.59 35.85
N VAL A 34 -24.42 -22.20 36.01
CA VAL A 34 -23.88 -23.19 35.07
C VAL A 34 -24.72 -24.47 35.06
N GLU A 35 -25.22 -24.91 36.21
CA GLU A 35 -26.03 -26.12 36.34
C GLU A 35 -27.46 -25.96 35.80
N GLN A 36 -28.06 -24.78 35.97
CA GLN A 36 -29.35 -24.41 35.36
C GLN A 36 -29.25 -24.24 33.83
N ALA A 37 -28.10 -23.79 33.32
CA ALA A 37 -27.87 -23.63 31.88
C ALA A 37 -27.63 -24.96 31.13
N LYS A 38 -27.34 -26.07 31.83
CA LYS A 38 -27.21 -27.42 31.24
C LYS A 38 -28.54 -27.99 30.70
N GLN A 39 -29.68 -27.42 31.06
CA GLN A 39 -31.01 -27.84 30.59
C GLN A 39 -31.45 -27.17 29.28
N LEU A 40 -30.62 -26.31 28.69
CA LEU A 40 -30.85 -25.67 27.40
C LEU A 40 -30.17 -26.48 26.27
N ASP A 41 -30.79 -26.53 25.08
CA ASP A 41 -30.45 -27.43 23.97
C ASP A 41 -28.97 -27.34 23.48
N VAL A 42 -28.41 -28.48 23.06
CA VAL A 42 -27.41 -29.22 23.86
C VAL A 42 -25.91 -29.04 23.49
N PRO A 43 -25.41 -28.87 22.25
CA PRO A 43 -23.96 -29.04 22.03
C PRO A 43 -23.08 -27.81 22.33
N THR A 44 -23.48 -26.63 21.84
CA THR A 44 -22.63 -25.42 21.90
C THR A 44 -22.63 -24.78 23.28
N VAL A 45 -23.76 -24.84 23.98
CA VAL A 45 -23.92 -24.31 25.34
C VAL A 45 -23.16 -25.18 26.33
N GLN A 46 -23.18 -26.52 26.18
CA GLN A 46 -22.39 -27.42 27.02
C GLN A 46 -20.87 -27.20 26.90
N LEU A 47 -20.36 -26.94 25.68
CA LEU A 47 -18.93 -26.69 25.47
C LEU A 47 -18.46 -25.39 26.15
N HIS A 48 -19.24 -24.31 26.03
CA HIS A 48 -18.92 -23.05 26.69
C HIS A 48 -19.00 -23.16 28.21
N LEU A 49 -19.98 -23.90 28.74
CA LEU A 49 -20.09 -24.17 30.17
C LEU A 49 -18.92 -25.04 30.67
N GLN A 50 -18.46 -26.02 29.89
CA GLN A 50 -17.26 -26.82 30.22
C GLN A 50 -15.97 -25.99 30.22
N ASN A 51 -15.83 -25.06 29.29
CA ASN A 51 -14.67 -24.19 29.21
C ASN A 51 -14.63 -23.21 30.39
N ALA A 52 -15.76 -22.54 30.68
CA ALA A 52 -15.89 -21.65 31.83
C ALA A 52 -15.64 -22.40 33.15
N TRP A 53 -16.13 -23.63 33.27
CA TRP A 53 -15.88 -24.48 34.42
C TRP A 53 -14.41 -24.84 34.61
N THR A 54 -13.72 -25.18 33.53
CA THR A 54 -12.29 -25.50 33.54
C THR A 54 -11.44 -24.29 33.93
N GLU A 55 -11.82 -23.11 33.43
CA GLU A 55 -11.15 -21.84 33.72
C GLU A 55 -11.30 -21.44 35.20
N ILE A 56 -12.53 -21.51 35.72
CA ILE A 56 -12.83 -21.26 37.15
C ILE A 56 -12.04 -22.23 38.04
N LYS A 57 -11.97 -23.52 37.69
CA LYS A 57 -11.20 -24.52 38.47
C LYS A 57 -9.69 -24.33 38.41
N SER A 58 -9.18 -23.72 37.35
CA SER A 58 -7.74 -23.55 37.11
C SER A 58 -7.17 -22.18 37.55
N THR A 59 -8.04 -21.32 38.10
CA THR A 59 -7.68 -19.99 38.57
C THR A 59 -7.08 -20.09 39.98
N THR A 60 -5.80 -19.76 40.11
CA THR A 60 -5.10 -19.73 41.39
C THR A 60 -4.96 -18.28 41.89
N PRO A 61 -4.75 -18.04 43.20
CA PRO A 61 -4.50 -16.70 43.73
C PRO A 61 -3.34 -15.98 43.03
N GLU A 62 -2.31 -16.69 42.60
CA GLU A 62 -1.16 -16.13 41.87
C GLU A 62 -1.52 -15.70 40.44
N LYS A 63 -2.38 -16.45 39.73
CA LYS A 63 -2.92 -16.03 38.42
C LYS A 63 -3.79 -14.79 38.55
N LEU A 64 -4.60 -14.72 39.60
CA LEU A 64 -5.46 -13.57 39.87
C LEU A 64 -4.62 -12.33 40.21
N ALA A 65 -3.61 -12.49 41.08
CA ALA A 65 -2.66 -11.43 41.41
C ALA A 65 -1.85 -10.98 40.18
N GLY A 66 -1.47 -11.89 39.28
CA GLY A 66 -0.84 -11.56 38.00
C GLY A 66 -1.70 -10.67 37.11
N HIS A 67 -3.00 -11.00 36.96
CA HIS A 67 -3.93 -10.18 36.18
C HIS A 67 -4.19 -8.81 36.81
N VAL A 68 -4.30 -8.75 38.15
CA VAL A 68 -4.47 -7.49 38.89
C VAL A 68 -3.22 -6.62 38.79
N ASN A 69 -2.02 -7.19 38.91
CA ASN A 69 -0.77 -6.45 38.80
C ASN A 69 -0.55 -5.90 37.38
N VAL A 70 -0.88 -6.67 36.33
CA VAL A 70 -0.82 -6.20 34.94
C VAL A 70 -1.82 -5.05 34.71
N ALA A 71 -3.02 -5.14 35.29
CA ALA A 71 -4.01 -4.08 35.21
C ALA A 71 -3.54 -2.81 35.93
N PHE A 72 -2.96 -2.92 37.13
CA PHE A 72 -2.40 -1.80 37.87
C PHE A 72 -1.17 -1.17 37.19
N ASP A 73 -0.27 -1.98 36.64
CA ASP A 73 0.90 -1.49 35.89
C ASP A 73 0.49 -0.71 34.63
N SER A 74 -0.64 -1.07 34.01
CA SER A 74 -1.16 -0.37 32.83
C SER A 74 -1.85 0.97 33.13
N LEU A 75 -2.10 1.27 34.41
CA LEU A 75 -2.84 2.46 34.86
C LEU A 75 -1.95 3.47 35.59
N LYS A 76 -0.75 3.07 36.02
CA LYS A 76 0.15 3.91 36.85
C LYS A 76 0.67 5.18 36.16
N ASP A 77 0.67 5.20 34.84
CA ASP A 77 1.24 6.30 34.03
C ASP A 77 0.17 7.27 33.48
N LEU A 78 -1.12 7.07 33.82
CA LEU A 78 -2.23 7.90 33.34
C LEU A 78 -2.46 9.09 34.30
N ASN A 79 -2.05 10.29 33.91
CA ASN A 79 -2.06 11.46 34.79
C ASN A 79 -3.04 12.57 34.37
N THR A 80 -3.67 12.47 33.20
CA THR A 80 -4.63 13.46 32.72
C THR A 80 -5.94 12.82 32.22
N PRO A 81 -7.07 13.58 32.20
CA PRO A 81 -8.32 13.10 31.62
C PRO A 81 -8.20 12.67 30.14
N MET A 82 -7.26 13.27 29.40
CA MET A 82 -6.98 12.87 28.02
C MET A 82 -6.20 11.55 27.94
N ASP A 83 -5.30 11.25 28.87
CA ASP A 83 -4.63 9.94 28.94
C ASP A 83 -5.63 8.83 29.25
N ILE A 84 -6.62 9.09 30.09
CA ILE A 84 -7.72 8.16 30.37
C ILE A 84 -8.59 7.95 29.13
N ILE A 85 -8.96 9.03 28.43
CA ILE A 85 -9.75 8.94 27.19
C ILE A 85 -8.95 8.24 26.09
N ASP A 86 -7.65 8.48 25.99
CA ASP A 86 -6.79 7.85 24.99
C ASP A 86 -6.48 6.40 25.33
N HIS A 87 -6.29 6.05 26.62
CA HIS A 87 -6.19 4.66 27.11
C HIS A 87 -7.49 3.90 26.90
N LEU A 88 -8.65 4.51 27.17
CA LEU A 88 -9.96 3.92 26.90
C LEU A 88 -10.23 3.84 25.39
N ARG A 89 -9.76 4.79 24.58
CA ARG A 89 -9.83 4.71 23.12
C ARG A 89 -8.85 3.70 22.55
N THR A 90 -7.66 3.52 23.10
CA THR A 90 -6.71 2.48 22.66
C THR A 90 -7.13 1.11 23.17
N LYS A 91 -7.83 0.99 24.30
CA LYS A 91 -8.53 -0.26 24.67
C LYS A 91 -9.78 -0.50 23.83
N ALA A 92 -10.54 0.54 23.46
CA ALA A 92 -11.73 0.42 22.62
C ALA A 92 -11.41 0.24 21.12
N SER A 93 -10.28 0.79 20.65
CA SER A 93 -9.72 0.65 19.29
C SER A 93 -8.72 -0.51 19.21
N GLY A 94 -8.23 -0.98 20.36
CA GLY A 94 -7.51 -2.24 20.58
C GLY A 94 -8.44 -3.39 20.95
N ILE A 95 -9.76 -3.23 20.77
CA ILE A 95 -10.66 -4.37 20.54
C ILE A 95 -10.51 -4.82 19.07
N VAL A 96 -9.27 -5.08 18.68
CA VAL A 96 -8.87 -6.04 17.64
C VAL A 96 -7.56 -6.63 18.13
N SER A 97 -7.66 -7.74 18.88
CA SER A 97 -6.78 -8.93 18.85
C SER A 97 -6.80 -9.67 20.19
N THR A 98 -7.97 -10.17 20.55
CA THR A 98 -8.07 -11.55 21.05
C THR A 98 -9.27 -12.17 20.37
N SER A 99 -9.21 -12.27 19.04
CA SER A 99 -10.23 -12.97 18.26
C SER A 99 -9.99 -14.47 18.37
N ASN A 100 -10.50 -15.05 19.45
CA ASN A 100 -11.19 -16.34 19.33
C ASN A 100 -12.60 -16.12 18.75
N SER A 101 -12.80 -15.08 17.92
CA SER A 101 -14.03 -14.89 17.19
C SER A 101 -14.07 -15.94 16.09
N GLY A 102 -15.07 -16.81 16.13
CA GLY A 102 -15.35 -17.73 15.04
C GLY A 102 -15.91 -17.03 13.80
N ALA A 103 -15.66 -15.72 13.63
CA ALA A 103 -16.07 -14.94 12.48
C ALA A 103 -15.08 -15.21 11.33
N ILE A 104 -15.63 -15.25 10.12
CA ILE A 104 -14.83 -15.42 8.90
C ILE A 104 -14.48 -14.00 8.42
N GLU A 105 -13.19 -13.70 8.38
CA GLU A 105 -12.66 -12.40 7.97
C GLU A 105 -11.77 -12.58 6.73
N LEU A 106 -11.79 -11.59 5.85
CA LEU A 106 -10.91 -11.53 4.69
C LEU A 106 -10.17 -10.19 4.67
N GLU A 107 -8.88 -10.25 4.36
CA GLU A 107 -8.05 -9.10 4.03
C GLU A 107 -7.55 -9.29 2.60
N ASN A 108 -7.87 -8.36 1.70
CA ASN A 108 -7.47 -8.42 0.28
C ASN A 108 -7.80 -9.78 -0.36
N ASN A 109 -9.03 -10.28 -0.17
CA ASN A 109 -9.48 -11.57 -0.68
C ASN A 109 -8.74 -12.81 -0.13
N VAL A 110 -7.92 -12.65 0.91
CA VAL A 110 -7.25 -13.73 1.66
C VAL A 110 -7.97 -13.93 3.00
N PHE A 111 -8.37 -15.17 3.28
CA PHE A 111 -9.00 -15.52 4.56
C PHE A 111 -8.00 -15.39 5.72
N VAL A 112 -8.39 -14.67 6.77
CA VAL A 112 -7.60 -14.54 8.00
C VAL A 112 -8.03 -15.64 8.96
N LEU A 113 -7.14 -16.62 9.15
CA LEU A 113 -7.39 -17.75 10.03
C LEU A 113 -7.01 -17.42 11.46
N THR A 114 -7.81 -17.92 12.39
CA THR A 114 -7.57 -17.96 13.83
C THR A 114 -7.92 -19.36 14.33
N THR A 115 -7.52 -19.69 15.57
CA THR A 115 -7.97 -20.94 16.22
C THR A 115 -9.50 -21.08 16.21
N GLY A 116 -10.25 -19.97 16.34
CA GLY A 116 -11.71 -19.96 16.44
C GLY A 116 -12.45 -20.17 15.11
N ASN A 117 -11.81 -19.89 13.96
CA ASN A 117 -12.44 -19.98 12.64
C ASN A 117 -11.81 -21.02 11.70
N PHE A 118 -10.64 -21.59 12.05
CA PHE A 118 -9.87 -22.48 11.17
C PHE A 118 -10.71 -23.60 10.55
N HIS A 119 -11.42 -24.38 11.38
CA HIS A 119 -12.24 -25.50 10.91
C HIS A 119 -13.49 -25.09 10.11
N LYS A 120 -13.89 -23.81 10.19
CA LYS A 120 -15.00 -23.28 9.37
C LYS A 120 -14.54 -22.90 7.97
N VAL A 121 -13.30 -22.43 7.85
CA VAL A 121 -12.71 -22.01 6.57
C VAL A 121 -12.06 -23.20 5.86
N ILE A 122 -11.33 -24.04 6.60
CA ILE A 122 -10.68 -25.28 6.17
C ILE A 122 -11.58 -26.47 6.53
N ASP A 123 -12.75 -26.52 5.89
CA ASP A 123 -13.80 -27.53 6.12
C ASP A 123 -13.65 -28.77 5.22
N GLY A 124 -12.68 -28.76 4.30
CA GLY A 124 -12.40 -29.82 3.34
C GLY A 124 -13.29 -29.80 2.08
N GLN A 125 -14.27 -28.91 1.99
CA GLN A 125 -15.12 -28.79 0.79
C GLN A 125 -14.35 -28.21 -0.40
N ARG A 126 -13.43 -27.30 -0.10
CA ARG A 126 -12.54 -26.64 -1.06
C ARG A 126 -11.09 -26.92 -0.67
N PRO A 127 -10.18 -27.15 -1.63
CA PRO A 127 -8.76 -27.15 -1.32
C PRO A 127 -8.30 -25.75 -0.88
N ALA A 128 -7.22 -25.67 -0.11
CA ALA A 128 -6.70 -24.42 0.42
C ALA A 128 -5.18 -24.30 0.31
N LEU A 129 -4.69 -23.10 -0.04
CA LEU A 129 -3.31 -22.71 0.19
C LEU A 129 -3.26 -21.80 1.42
N VAL A 130 -2.49 -22.21 2.43
CA VAL A 130 -2.40 -21.51 3.71
C VAL A 130 -0.98 -21.02 3.96
N GLU A 131 -0.84 -19.71 4.20
CA GLU A 131 0.40 -19.10 4.68
C GLU A 131 0.43 -19.08 6.22
N PHE A 132 1.45 -19.70 6.80
CA PHE A 132 1.76 -19.57 8.21
C PHE A 132 2.87 -18.53 8.38
N TYR A 133 2.55 -17.41 9.00
CA TYR A 133 3.44 -16.25 9.12
C TYR A 133 3.60 -15.76 10.55
N ALA A 134 4.53 -14.82 10.74
CA ALA A 134 4.69 -14.03 11.96
C ALA A 134 4.87 -12.54 11.62
N PRO A 135 4.23 -11.60 12.34
CA PRO A 135 4.26 -10.16 12.00
C PRO A 135 5.66 -9.54 12.00
N TRP A 136 6.58 -10.07 12.80
CA TRP A 136 7.96 -9.59 12.91
C TRP A 136 8.89 -10.16 11.82
N CYS A 137 8.47 -11.16 11.04
CA CYS A 137 9.32 -11.81 10.06
C CYS A 137 9.47 -10.97 8.77
N GLY A 138 10.70 -10.57 8.45
CA GLY A 138 11.00 -9.78 7.25
C GLY A 138 10.67 -10.48 5.93
N HIS A 139 10.83 -11.80 5.85
CA HIS A 139 10.44 -12.57 4.65
C HIS A 139 8.92 -12.67 4.49
N CYS A 140 8.16 -12.72 5.58
CA CYS A 140 6.69 -12.64 5.55
C CYS A 140 6.24 -11.26 5.05
N LYS A 141 6.83 -10.19 5.56
CA LYS A 141 6.52 -8.81 5.10
C LYS A 141 6.78 -8.63 3.60
N LYS A 142 7.81 -9.29 3.05
CA LYS A 142 8.09 -9.28 1.61
C LYS A 142 7.10 -10.11 0.79
N LEU A 143 6.57 -11.20 1.35
CA LEU A 143 5.59 -12.06 0.67
C LEU A 143 4.17 -11.51 0.72
N ALA A 144 3.81 -10.79 1.79
CA ALA A 144 2.44 -10.32 2.03
C ALA A 144 1.80 -9.62 0.81
N PRO A 145 2.45 -8.65 0.12
CA PRO A 145 1.84 -8.01 -1.05
C PRO A 145 1.53 -9.01 -2.18
N THR A 146 2.45 -9.94 -2.45
CA THR A 146 2.27 -10.98 -3.48
C THR A 146 1.17 -11.98 -3.09
N TYR A 147 1.04 -12.29 -1.80
CA TYR A 147 0.01 -13.19 -1.30
C TYR A 147 -1.40 -12.54 -1.32
N GLU A 148 -1.47 -11.23 -1.10
CA GLU A 148 -2.68 -10.42 -1.31
C GLU A 148 -3.08 -10.37 -2.79
N GLU A 149 -2.12 -10.17 -3.70
CA GLU A 149 -2.36 -10.27 -5.15
C GLU A 149 -2.86 -11.65 -5.58
N LEU A 150 -2.36 -12.71 -4.93
CA LEU A 150 -2.84 -14.07 -5.14
C LEU A 150 -4.30 -14.24 -4.70
N GLY A 151 -4.66 -13.69 -3.52
CA GLY A 151 -6.05 -13.63 -3.06
C GLY A 151 -6.96 -12.93 -4.08
N ASP A 152 -6.53 -11.77 -4.57
CA ASP A 152 -7.22 -11.02 -5.63
C ASP A 152 -7.36 -11.81 -6.93
N ALA A 153 -6.33 -12.55 -7.33
CA ALA A 153 -6.32 -13.34 -8.55
C ALA A 153 -7.34 -14.50 -8.53
N PHE A 154 -7.69 -15.02 -7.35
CA PHE A 154 -8.69 -16.09 -7.20
C PHE A 154 -10.02 -15.59 -6.59
N ALA A 155 -10.20 -14.27 -6.42
CA ALA A 155 -11.37 -13.67 -5.78
C ALA A 155 -12.71 -14.11 -6.41
N ASN A 156 -12.76 -14.32 -7.73
CA ASN A 156 -13.97 -14.72 -8.46
C ASN A 156 -14.28 -16.23 -8.41
N VAL A 157 -13.40 -17.03 -7.79
CA VAL A 157 -13.55 -18.48 -7.62
C VAL A 157 -13.27 -18.89 -6.16
N GLN A 158 -13.49 -17.98 -5.21
CA GLN A 158 -13.33 -18.27 -3.78
C GLN A 158 -14.24 -19.40 -3.31
N ASP A 159 -15.37 -19.66 -3.98
CA ASP A 159 -16.25 -20.80 -3.76
C ASP A 159 -15.64 -22.15 -4.18
N GLN A 160 -14.49 -22.14 -4.88
CA GLN A 160 -13.82 -23.34 -5.40
C GLN A 160 -12.41 -23.54 -4.81
N VAL A 161 -11.73 -22.50 -4.34
CA VAL A 161 -10.40 -22.57 -3.70
C VAL A 161 -10.26 -21.53 -2.59
N VAL A 162 -9.58 -21.91 -1.51
CA VAL A 162 -9.30 -21.02 -0.37
C VAL A 162 -7.86 -20.53 -0.42
N ILE A 163 -7.67 -19.22 -0.40
CA ILE A 163 -6.36 -18.58 -0.13
C ILE A 163 -6.43 -18.00 1.27
N ALA A 164 -5.58 -18.46 2.18
CA ALA A 164 -5.68 -18.10 3.59
C ALA A 164 -4.31 -17.83 4.22
N LYS A 165 -4.31 -17.07 5.33
CA LYS A 165 -3.13 -16.80 6.14
C LYS A 165 -3.45 -16.99 7.63
N LEU A 166 -2.48 -17.48 8.40
CA LEU A 166 -2.55 -17.70 9.84
C LEU A 166 -1.32 -17.07 10.51
N ASN A 167 -1.55 -16.19 11.48
CA ASN A 167 -0.49 -15.74 12.38
C ASN A 167 -0.13 -16.89 13.34
N ALA A 168 0.89 -17.67 12.97
CA ALA A 168 1.32 -18.84 13.73
C ALA A 168 2.23 -18.50 14.92
N ASP A 169 2.62 -17.23 15.08
CA ASP A 169 3.28 -16.73 16.30
C ASP A 169 2.27 -16.48 17.43
N GLU A 170 1.06 -16.05 17.07
CA GLU A 170 -0.08 -15.90 17.99
C GLU A 170 -0.82 -17.23 18.20
N HIS A 171 -1.08 -17.98 17.12
CA HIS A 171 -1.76 -19.28 17.14
C HIS A 171 -0.76 -20.45 17.09
N ARG A 172 0.15 -20.49 18.07
CA ARG A 172 1.28 -21.44 18.10
C ARG A 172 0.87 -22.91 18.09
N ASP A 173 -0.18 -23.26 18.82
CA ASP A 173 -0.66 -24.65 18.89
C ASP A 173 -1.13 -25.14 17.52
N LEU A 174 -1.87 -24.30 16.79
CA LEU A 174 -2.37 -24.59 15.46
C LEU A 174 -1.22 -24.64 14.43
N GLY A 175 -0.26 -23.72 14.51
CA GLY A 175 0.97 -23.80 13.70
C GLY A 175 1.78 -25.07 13.98
N GLY A 176 1.94 -25.44 15.25
CA GLY A 176 2.62 -26.64 15.69
C GLY A 176 1.94 -27.93 15.23
N GLN A 177 0.60 -27.97 15.24
CA GLN A 177 -0.19 -29.09 14.74
C GLN A 177 0.14 -29.45 13.28
N PHE A 178 0.40 -28.44 12.45
CA PHE A 178 0.78 -28.62 11.04
C PHE A 178 2.30 -28.67 10.81
N GLY A 179 3.10 -28.71 11.88
CA GLY A 179 4.56 -28.85 11.79
C GLY A 179 5.28 -27.60 11.30
N VAL A 180 4.75 -26.40 11.58
CA VAL A 180 5.40 -25.14 11.23
C VAL A 180 6.58 -24.89 12.18
N GLN A 181 7.79 -24.86 11.63
CA GLN A 181 9.04 -24.64 12.37
C GLN A 181 9.72 -23.28 12.05
N GLY A 182 9.21 -22.57 11.03
CA GLY A 182 9.76 -21.30 10.58
C GLY A 182 8.80 -20.56 9.66
N PHE A 183 9.10 -19.29 9.40
CA PHE A 183 8.19 -18.40 8.67
C PHE A 183 8.85 -17.74 7.45
N PRO A 184 8.08 -17.49 6.36
CA PRO A 184 6.75 -18.05 6.12
C PRO A 184 6.85 -19.52 5.71
N THR A 185 5.87 -20.32 6.13
CA THR A 185 5.65 -21.70 5.65
C THR A 185 4.33 -21.75 4.89
N LEU A 186 4.33 -22.26 3.66
CA LEU A 186 3.14 -22.40 2.84
C LEU A 186 2.73 -23.87 2.80
N LYS A 187 1.46 -24.16 3.07
CA LYS A 187 0.93 -25.53 3.02
C LYS A 187 -0.31 -25.61 2.17
N TRP A 188 -0.40 -26.68 1.39
CA TRP A 188 -1.54 -27.02 0.57
C TRP A 188 -2.39 -28.06 1.28
N PHE A 189 -3.67 -27.76 1.40
CA PHE A 189 -4.71 -28.64 1.94
C PHE A 189 -5.54 -29.13 0.75
N PRO A 190 -5.34 -30.38 0.29
CA PRO A 190 -6.17 -30.95 -0.76
C PRO A 190 -7.65 -30.99 -0.35
N LYS A 191 -8.54 -31.10 -1.34
CA LYS A 191 -9.97 -31.29 -1.08
C LYS A 191 -10.20 -32.54 -0.21
N GLY A 192 -10.99 -32.41 0.84
CA GLY A 192 -11.25 -33.45 1.85
C GLY A 192 -10.24 -33.51 3.00
N VAL A 193 -9.15 -32.73 2.95
CA VAL A 193 -8.11 -32.72 4.00
C VAL A 193 -8.32 -31.54 4.95
N THR A 194 -8.51 -31.85 6.24
CA THR A 194 -8.71 -30.85 7.31
C THR A 194 -7.79 -31.04 8.52
N THR A 195 -7.09 -32.17 8.60
CA THR A 195 -6.11 -32.49 9.65
C THR A 195 -4.70 -32.47 9.06
N LYS A 196 -3.68 -32.70 9.89
CA LYS A 196 -2.27 -32.69 9.43
C LYS A 196 -1.97 -33.80 8.42
N GLU A 197 -2.72 -34.90 8.48
CA GLU A 197 -2.58 -36.04 7.59
C GLU A 197 -3.07 -35.67 6.18
N GLY A 198 -2.16 -35.71 5.19
CA GLY A 198 -2.47 -35.39 3.80
C GLY A 198 -2.26 -33.92 3.42
N VAL A 199 -1.81 -33.07 4.36
CA VAL A 199 -1.35 -31.71 4.05
C VAL A 199 0.02 -31.78 3.37
N GLU A 200 0.18 -31.04 2.28
CA GLU A 200 1.40 -30.99 1.49
C GLU A 200 2.17 -29.68 1.75
N ASP A 201 3.50 -29.74 1.83
CA ASP A 201 4.33 -28.54 1.84
C ASP A 201 4.41 -27.93 0.44
N TYR A 202 4.17 -26.63 0.32
CA TYR A 202 4.49 -25.89 -0.90
C TYR A 202 5.96 -25.45 -0.89
N ARG A 203 6.72 -25.88 -1.90
CA ARG A 203 8.17 -25.62 -2.03
C ARG A 203 8.55 -24.85 -3.29
N GLY A 204 7.57 -24.34 -4.04
CA GLY A 204 7.80 -23.58 -5.28
C GLY A 204 8.24 -22.12 -5.04
N GLY A 205 8.35 -21.37 -6.15
CA GLY A 205 8.62 -19.94 -6.13
C GLY A 205 7.55 -19.16 -5.37
N ARG A 206 7.91 -18.03 -4.76
CA ARG A 206 6.99 -17.21 -3.94
C ARG A 206 6.53 -15.94 -4.65
N ASP A 207 6.77 -15.85 -5.96
CA ASP A 207 6.16 -14.88 -6.87
C ASP A 207 4.73 -15.28 -7.24
N LEU A 208 3.94 -14.31 -7.70
CA LEU A 208 2.52 -14.49 -8.04
C LEU A 208 2.31 -15.57 -9.09
N ASP A 209 3.14 -15.58 -10.14
CA ASP A 209 3.04 -16.53 -11.24
C ASP A 209 3.25 -17.97 -10.75
N SER A 210 4.29 -18.21 -9.95
CA SER A 210 4.58 -19.53 -9.38
C SER A 210 3.45 -20.04 -8.47
N LEU A 211 2.94 -19.19 -7.58
CA LEU A 211 1.85 -19.54 -6.66
C LEU A 211 0.54 -19.80 -7.43
N ALA A 212 0.20 -18.92 -8.37
CA ALA A 212 -1.01 -19.04 -9.16
C ALA A 212 -0.97 -20.26 -10.10
N LYS A 213 0.20 -20.53 -10.71
CA LYS A 213 0.43 -21.72 -11.52
C LYS A 213 0.27 -23.00 -10.70
N PHE A 214 0.80 -23.04 -9.48
CA PHE A 214 0.64 -24.20 -8.59
C PHE A 214 -0.84 -24.49 -8.30
N ILE A 215 -1.62 -23.46 -7.94
CA ILE A 215 -3.05 -23.63 -7.71
C ILE A 215 -3.76 -24.07 -9.00
N GLN A 216 -3.41 -23.48 -10.14
CA GLN A 216 -3.95 -23.86 -11.45
C GLN A 216 -3.66 -25.33 -11.78
N GLU A 217 -2.44 -25.82 -11.54
CA GLU A 217 -2.07 -27.22 -11.77
C GLU A 217 -2.82 -28.17 -10.83
N LYS A 218 -3.03 -27.78 -9.56
CA LYS A 218 -3.73 -28.59 -8.57
C LYS A 218 -5.25 -28.62 -8.75
N THR A 219 -5.85 -27.56 -9.32
CA THR A 219 -7.31 -27.36 -9.32
C THR A 219 -7.93 -27.20 -10.71
N GLY A 220 -7.13 -26.90 -11.73
CA GLY A 220 -7.61 -26.49 -13.06
C GLY A 220 -8.14 -25.05 -13.12
N LEU A 221 -8.22 -24.34 -11.99
CA LEU A 221 -8.74 -22.97 -11.92
C LEU A 221 -7.75 -21.99 -12.55
N ARG A 222 -8.27 -21.08 -13.38
CA ARG A 222 -7.44 -20.04 -14.01
C ARG A 222 -7.42 -18.79 -13.13
N PRO A 223 -6.24 -18.30 -12.74
CA PRO A 223 -6.15 -17.06 -11.97
C PRO A 223 -6.56 -15.88 -12.85
N ARG A 224 -7.34 -14.95 -12.29
CA ARG A 224 -7.62 -13.64 -12.88
C ARG A 224 -6.61 -12.63 -12.34
N ILE A 225 -5.35 -12.80 -12.71
CA ILE A 225 -4.31 -11.82 -12.40
C ILE A 225 -4.70 -10.52 -13.10
N LYS A 226 -5.02 -9.48 -12.31
CA LYS A 226 -5.15 -8.13 -12.84
C LYS A 226 -3.74 -7.74 -13.30
N SER A 227 -3.45 -7.98 -14.57
CA SER A 227 -2.30 -7.34 -15.21
C SER A 227 -2.49 -5.85 -14.97
N GLN A 228 -1.67 -5.25 -14.10
CA GLN A 228 -1.42 -3.83 -14.23
C GLN A 228 -1.00 -3.66 -15.68
N LYS A 229 -1.71 -2.81 -16.40
CA LYS A 229 -1.33 -2.48 -17.76
C LYS A 229 0.08 -1.91 -17.64
N SER A 230 1.05 -2.61 -18.22
CA SER A 230 2.44 -2.15 -18.26
C SER A 230 2.48 -0.78 -18.92
N GLU A 231 3.08 0.19 -18.23
CA GLU A 231 3.40 1.49 -18.83
C GLU A 231 4.71 1.42 -19.62
N VAL A 232 5.46 0.30 -19.53
CA VAL A 232 6.59 0.05 -20.42
C VAL A 232 6.07 -0.19 -21.82
N VAL A 233 6.51 0.64 -22.77
CA VAL A 233 6.17 0.51 -24.17
C VAL A 233 6.90 -0.70 -24.76
N VAL A 234 6.15 -1.69 -25.25
CA VAL A 234 6.74 -2.84 -25.95
C VAL A 234 6.98 -2.45 -27.41
N LEU A 235 8.25 -2.50 -27.81
CA LEU A 235 8.67 -2.20 -29.17
C LEU A 235 8.80 -3.48 -30.00
N ASP A 236 8.53 -3.33 -31.29
CA ASP A 236 8.77 -4.33 -32.33
C ASP A 236 9.25 -3.62 -33.60
N THR A 237 9.65 -4.39 -34.61
CA THR A 237 10.04 -3.85 -35.93
C THR A 237 9.00 -2.94 -36.59
N LYS A 238 7.72 -3.03 -36.24
CA LYS A 238 6.64 -2.24 -36.87
C LYS A 238 6.49 -0.87 -36.22
N ASN A 239 6.72 -0.77 -34.91
CA ASN A 239 6.49 0.46 -34.16
C ASN A 239 7.78 1.20 -33.76
N PHE A 240 8.94 0.54 -33.79
CA PHE A 240 10.21 1.07 -33.28
C PHE A 240 10.49 2.46 -33.83
N ASP A 241 10.52 2.62 -35.15
CA ASP A 241 10.85 3.89 -35.80
C ASP A 241 9.88 5.01 -35.43
N SER A 242 8.57 4.72 -35.42
CA SER A 242 7.55 5.73 -35.10
C SER A 242 7.58 6.24 -33.66
N ILE A 243 8.12 5.43 -32.74
CA ILE A 243 8.19 5.75 -31.31
C ILE A 243 9.56 6.29 -30.95
N VAL A 244 10.61 5.57 -31.32
CA VAL A 244 12.00 5.81 -30.92
C VAL A 244 12.64 6.91 -31.76
N LYS A 245 12.35 6.99 -33.06
CA LYS A 245 12.89 8.04 -33.95
C LYS A 245 11.99 9.28 -34.02
N ASN A 246 11.01 9.41 -33.11
CA ASN A 246 10.16 10.59 -33.07
C ASN A 246 10.93 11.77 -32.46
N PRO A 247 11.14 12.88 -33.19
CA PRO A 247 11.99 13.99 -32.73
C PRO A 247 11.41 14.75 -31.53
N LYS A 248 10.16 14.45 -31.13
CA LYS A 248 9.49 15.04 -29.96
C LYS A 248 9.51 14.12 -28.73
N GLN A 249 10.21 12.99 -28.79
CA GLN A 249 10.19 11.98 -27.74
C GLN A 249 11.63 11.61 -27.35
N ASN A 250 11.88 11.68 -26.05
CA ASN A 250 13.02 11.02 -25.43
C ASN A 250 12.59 9.60 -25.08
N VAL A 251 13.36 8.57 -25.45
CA VAL A 251 12.99 7.18 -25.21
C VAL A 251 14.15 6.41 -24.59
N LEU A 252 13.95 5.87 -23.40
CA LEU A 252 14.85 4.88 -22.81
C LEU A 252 14.41 3.49 -23.24
N VAL A 253 15.29 2.74 -23.91
CA VAL A 253 14.99 1.42 -24.47
C VAL A 253 15.85 0.37 -23.78
N GLU A 254 15.19 -0.60 -23.15
CA GLU A 254 15.81 -1.86 -22.70
C GLU A 254 15.79 -2.87 -23.86
N PHE A 255 16.96 -3.27 -24.32
CA PHE A 255 17.15 -4.42 -25.18
C PHE A 255 17.35 -5.65 -24.29
N TYR A 256 16.40 -6.58 -24.33
CA TYR A 256 16.36 -7.74 -23.45
C TYR A 256 16.22 -9.06 -24.24
N ALA A 257 16.34 -10.17 -23.51
CA ALA A 257 15.95 -11.50 -23.99
C ALA A 257 15.14 -12.23 -22.91
N PRO A 258 14.07 -12.99 -23.25
CA PRO A 258 13.17 -13.61 -22.26
C PRO A 258 13.84 -14.64 -21.34
N TRP A 259 14.91 -15.28 -21.81
CA TRP A 259 15.67 -16.27 -21.03
C TRP A 259 16.71 -15.66 -20.09
N CYS A 260 17.01 -14.36 -20.22
CA CYS A 260 18.05 -13.70 -19.44
C CYS A 260 17.60 -13.42 -17.99
N GLY A 261 18.27 -14.03 -17.01
CA GLY A 261 17.98 -13.83 -15.58
C GLY A 261 18.18 -12.38 -15.11
N HIS A 262 19.19 -11.67 -15.63
CA HIS A 262 19.42 -10.27 -15.29
C HIS A 262 18.30 -9.35 -15.81
N CYS A 263 17.74 -9.64 -16.99
CA CYS A 263 16.56 -8.94 -17.52
C CYS A 263 15.33 -9.17 -16.63
N LYS A 264 15.09 -10.41 -16.19
CA LYS A 264 13.98 -10.72 -15.27
C LYS A 264 14.10 -9.97 -13.94
N ASN A 265 15.33 -9.79 -13.43
CA ASN A 265 15.56 -9.02 -12.22
C ASN A 265 15.37 -7.51 -12.42
N LEU A 266 15.66 -6.99 -13.62
CA LEU A 266 15.49 -5.58 -13.96
C LEU A 266 14.03 -5.21 -14.25
N ALA A 267 13.27 -6.13 -14.86
CA ALA A 267 11.88 -5.92 -15.25
C ALA A 267 11.01 -5.23 -14.17
N PRO A 268 10.95 -5.69 -12.90
CA PRO A 268 10.12 -5.03 -11.89
C PRO A 268 10.59 -3.60 -11.54
N ILE A 269 11.88 -3.30 -11.67
CA ILE A 269 12.40 -1.93 -11.50
C ILE A 269 11.98 -1.08 -12.70
N TYR A 270 12.11 -1.62 -13.91
CA TYR A 270 11.79 -0.93 -15.14
C TYR A 270 10.30 -0.59 -15.26
N GLU A 271 9.41 -1.46 -14.79
CA GLU A 271 7.97 -1.20 -14.69
C GLU A 271 7.65 -0.03 -13.75
N LYS A 272 8.35 0.08 -12.61
CA LYS A 272 8.17 1.23 -11.69
C LYS A 272 8.61 2.54 -12.33
N VAL A 273 9.74 2.53 -13.03
CA VAL A 273 10.23 3.70 -13.76
C VAL A 273 9.24 4.08 -14.85
N ALA A 274 8.77 3.15 -15.66
CA ALA A 274 7.76 3.45 -16.69
C ALA A 274 6.47 4.01 -16.10
N THR A 275 6.02 3.49 -14.95
CA THR A 275 4.87 4.01 -14.23
C THR A 275 5.10 5.45 -13.74
N ALA A 276 6.28 5.76 -13.22
CA ALA A 276 6.62 7.10 -12.77
C ALA A 276 6.63 8.11 -13.94
N PHE A 277 7.00 7.68 -15.14
CA PHE A 277 7.08 8.52 -16.34
C PHE A 277 5.84 8.43 -17.25
N ALA A 278 4.81 7.66 -16.88
CA ALA A 278 3.64 7.41 -17.73
C ALA A 278 2.89 8.68 -18.16
N ASN A 279 2.98 9.75 -17.35
CA ASN A 279 2.34 11.04 -17.62
C ASN A 279 3.27 12.08 -18.26
N GLU A 280 4.53 11.73 -18.55
CA GLU A 280 5.45 12.64 -19.21
C GLU A 280 5.22 12.65 -20.73
N PRO A 281 4.89 13.81 -21.33
CA PRO A 281 4.45 13.87 -22.72
C PRO A 281 5.57 13.61 -23.73
N ASN A 282 6.83 13.77 -23.32
CA ASN A 282 8.03 13.70 -24.17
C ASN A 282 9.09 12.73 -23.63
N CYS A 283 8.75 11.85 -22.67
CA CYS A 283 9.70 10.94 -22.04
C CYS A 283 9.07 9.56 -21.89
N LYS A 284 9.59 8.56 -22.62
CA LYS A 284 9.05 7.20 -22.65
C LYS A 284 10.07 6.19 -22.17
N VAL A 285 9.55 5.15 -21.52
CA VAL A 285 10.31 3.98 -21.09
C VAL A 285 9.79 2.80 -21.90
N ALA A 286 10.68 2.13 -22.60
CA ALA A 286 10.35 1.13 -23.60
C ALA A 286 11.28 -0.08 -23.50
N LYS A 287 10.83 -1.23 -24.00
CA LYS A 287 11.62 -2.47 -24.09
C LYS A 287 11.43 -3.15 -25.43
N ILE A 288 12.46 -3.84 -25.90
CA ILE A 288 12.44 -4.67 -27.10
C ILE A 288 13.14 -5.99 -26.83
N ASP A 289 12.51 -7.10 -27.24
CA ASP A 289 13.14 -8.41 -27.24
C ASP A 289 14.10 -8.48 -28.43
N ALA A 290 15.39 -8.25 -28.20
CA ALA A 290 16.38 -8.24 -29.28
C ALA A 290 16.85 -9.66 -29.67
N ASP A 291 16.44 -10.70 -28.94
CA ASP A 291 16.63 -12.10 -29.37
C ASP A 291 15.61 -12.48 -30.46
N THR A 292 14.40 -11.91 -30.37
CA THR A 292 13.36 -12.01 -31.39
C THR A 292 13.54 -10.99 -32.52
N GLU A 293 13.67 -9.70 -32.20
CA GLU A 293 13.79 -8.58 -33.15
C GLU A 293 15.28 -8.32 -33.52
N ARG A 294 15.93 -9.34 -34.07
CA ARG A 294 17.39 -9.38 -34.29
C ARG A 294 17.93 -8.29 -35.21
N ASP A 295 17.14 -7.85 -36.18
CA ASP A 295 17.56 -6.81 -37.13
C ASP A 295 17.80 -5.49 -36.39
N ILE A 296 16.91 -5.13 -35.45
CA ILE A 296 17.08 -3.94 -34.60
C ILE A 296 18.25 -4.15 -33.63
N GLY A 297 18.36 -5.34 -33.03
CA GLY A 297 19.49 -5.68 -32.15
C GLY A 297 20.85 -5.50 -32.86
N THR A 298 20.95 -5.94 -34.11
CA THR A 298 22.15 -5.79 -34.94
C THR A 298 22.40 -4.33 -35.30
N GLN A 299 21.35 -3.60 -35.71
CA GLN A 299 21.44 -2.19 -36.08
C GLN A 299 22.02 -1.32 -34.96
N TYR A 300 21.73 -1.65 -33.70
CA TYR A 300 22.18 -0.89 -32.53
C TYR A 300 23.30 -1.58 -31.74
N ASP A 301 24.02 -2.52 -32.35
CA ASP A 301 25.19 -3.21 -31.77
C ASP A 301 24.92 -3.88 -30.41
N ILE A 302 23.79 -4.57 -30.29
CA ILE A 302 23.40 -5.26 -29.06
C ILE A 302 24.10 -6.62 -28.99
N SER A 303 25.18 -6.70 -28.20
CA SER A 303 25.98 -7.92 -28.03
C SER A 303 25.73 -8.64 -26.70
N GLY A 304 24.81 -8.16 -25.87
CA GLY A 304 24.54 -8.72 -24.54
C GLY A 304 23.30 -8.12 -23.88
N PHE A 305 22.81 -8.78 -22.84
CA PHE A 305 21.53 -8.45 -22.19
C PHE A 305 21.63 -8.31 -20.66
N PRO A 306 20.87 -7.38 -20.05
CA PRO A 306 20.17 -6.28 -20.71
C PRO A 306 21.18 -5.21 -21.17
N THR A 307 20.95 -4.64 -22.35
CA THR A 307 21.60 -3.41 -22.82
C THR A 307 20.56 -2.31 -22.83
N ILE A 308 20.89 -1.13 -22.32
CA ILE A 308 19.94 0.00 -22.23
C ILE A 308 20.52 1.16 -23.02
N LYS A 309 19.75 1.68 -23.97
CA LYS A 309 20.13 2.90 -24.71
C LYS A 309 19.07 3.98 -24.54
N PHE A 310 19.52 5.21 -24.49
CA PHE A 310 18.68 6.39 -24.48
C PHE A 310 18.69 7.05 -25.85
N PHE A 311 17.51 7.27 -26.41
CA PHE A 311 17.29 7.92 -27.69
C PHE A 311 16.78 9.34 -27.40
N PRO A 312 17.62 10.38 -27.58
CA PRO A 312 17.23 11.75 -27.27
C PRO A 312 16.24 12.28 -28.31
N ALA A 313 15.35 13.17 -27.88
CA ALA A 313 14.51 13.94 -28.80
C ALA A 313 15.36 14.82 -29.73
N GLY A 314 15.04 14.80 -31.03
CA GLY A 314 15.66 15.61 -32.08
C GLY A 314 16.05 14.76 -33.28
N ASP A 315 16.03 15.35 -34.48
CA ASP A 315 16.24 14.61 -35.74
C ASP A 315 17.70 14.13 -35.94
N ASP A 316 18.68 14.81 -35.34
CA ASP A 316 20.12 14.54 -35.51
C ASP A 316 20.78 13.97 -34.24
N LYS A 317 20.02 13.31 -33.38
CA LYS A 317 20.51 12.78 -32.10
C LYS A 317 20.79 11.29 -32.17
N GLU A 318 22.04 10.93 -31.94
CA GLU A 318 22.46 9.53 -31.84
C GLU A 318 22.05 8.91 -30.51
N PRO A 319 21.73 7.60 -30.49
CA PRO A 319 21.44 6.89 -29.25
C PRO A 319 22.68 6.81 -28.36
N VAL A 320 22.47 7.04 -27.07
CA VAL A 320 23.51 7.03 -26.05
C VAL A 320 23.37 5.78 -25.20
N LEU A 321 24.49 5.07 -24.94
CA LEU A 321 24.49 3.96 -24.00
C LEU A 321 24.18 4.47 -22.59
N TYR A 322 23.24 3.83 -21.89
CA TYR A 322 22.99 4.12 -20.48
C TYR A 322 23.98 3.36 -19.60
N GLU A 323 24.87 4.11 -18.94
CA GLU A 323 25.89 3.59 -18.02
C GLU A 323 25.56 3.85 -16.54
N GLY A 324 24.38 4.40 -16.26
CA GLY A 324 23.94 4.71 -14.90
C GLY A 324 23.56 3.49 -14.07
N GLN A 325 23.21 3.73 -12.81
CA GLN A 325 22.77 2.68 -11.89
C GLN A 325 21.41 2.10 -12.32
N ARG A 326 21.34 0.77 -12.44
CA ARG A 326 20.10 0.03 -12.76
C ARG A 326 19.13 -0.09 -11.56
N SER A 327 18.99 0.99 -10.81
CA SER A 327 18.04 1.15 -9.70
C SER A 327 16.94 2.14 -10.12
N GLU A 328 15.79 2.10 -9.44
CA GLU A 328 14.69 3.03 -9.71
C GLU A 328 15.16 4.49 -9.62
N ALA A 329 15.91 4.84 -8.58
CA ALA A 329 16.50 6.17 -8.41
C ALA A 329 17.47 6.52 -9.55
N GLY A 330 18.36 5.60 -9.95
CA GLY A 330 19.34 5.85 -11.00
C GLY A 330 18.71 6.10 -12.38
N PHE A 331 17.58 5.44 -12.69
CA PHE A 331 16.83 5.73 -13.90
C PHE A 331 16.06 7.05 -13.80
N ILE A 332 15.41 7.32 -12.67
CA ILE A 332 14.64 8.55 -12.45
C ILE A 332 15.55 9.77 -12.57
N ASP A 333 16.71 9.76 -11.90
CA ASP A 333 17.66 10.87 -11.94
C ASP A 333 18.16 11.13 -13.36
N TYR A 334 18.50 10.06 -14.09
CA TYR A 334 18.93 10.16 -15.47
C TYR A 334 17.83 10.71 -16.38
N LEU A 335 16.63 10.13 -16.32
CA LEU A 335 15.50 10.55 -17.15
C LEU A 335 15.05 11.97 -16.82
N ASN A 336 15.02 12.37 -15.55
CA ASN A 336 14.74 13.75 -15.16
C ASN A 336 15.71 14.73 -15.85
N LYS A 337 17.02 14.42 -15.81
CA LYS A 337 18.03 15.24 -16.46
C LYS A 337 17.88 15.28 -17.98
N GLN A 338 17.59 14.15 -18.63
CA GLN A 338 17.50 14.08 -20.09
C GLN A 338 16.18 14.65 -20.63
N CYS A 339 15.09 14.46 -19.89
CA CYS A 339 13.74 14.82 -20.33
C CYS A 339 13.29 16.20 -19.81
N GLY A 340 14.02 16.81 -18.86
CA GLY A 340 13.64 18.06 -18.20
C GLY A 340 12.42 17.88 -17.29
N THR A 341 12.38 16.76 -16.58
CA THR A 341 11.25 16.35 -15.72
C THR A 341 11.67 16.28 -14.25
N HIS A 342 10.70 16.10 -13.36
CA HIS A 342 10.88 16.24 -11.91
C HIS A 342 10.23 15.09 -11.13
N ARG A 343 10.38 13.85 -11.63
CA ARG A 343 9.80 12.65 -11.03
C ARG A 343 10.52 12.21 -9.77
N LEU A 344 9.78 11.63 -8.83
CA LEU A 344 10.31 11.03 -7.60
C LEU A 344 10.26 9.49 -7.66
N VAL A 345 11.12 8.85 -6.86
CA VAL A 345 11.05 7.39 -6.60
C VAL A 345 9.67 7.06 -6.01
N GLY A 346 9.01 6.03 -6.56
CA GLY A 346 7.64 5.67 -6.24
C GLY A 346 6.57 6.51 -6.97
N GLY A 347 6.98 7.44 -7.84
CA GLY A 347 6.09 8.30 -8.61
C GLY A 347 5.83 9.67 -7.96
N GLY A 348 5.01 10.48 -8.62
CA GLY A 348 4.75 11.88 -8.23
C GLY A 348 5.85 12.85 -8.68
N LEU A 349 5.81 14.07 -8.15
CA LEU A 349 6.63 15.19 -8.58
C LEU A 349 7.33 15.88 -7.40
N ASP A 350 8.56 16.34 -7.61
CA ASP A 350 9.29 17.15 -6.64
C ASP A 350 8.72 18.59 -6.53
N ALA A 351 9.30 19.42 -5.64
CA ALA A 351 8.82 20.79 -5.39
C ALA A 351 9.14 21.80 -6.52
N LYS A 352 10.02 21.44 -7.46
CA LYS A 352 10.44 22.28 -8.59
C LYS A 352 9.58 22.04 -9.83
N ALA A 353 8.93 20.87 -9.91
CA ALA A 353 8.04 20.53 -11.02
C ALA A 353 7.06 21.67 -11.37
N GLY A 354 7.16 22.14 -12.62
CA GLY A 354 6.33 23.19 -13.19
C GLY A 354 6.65 24.63 -12.78
N ARG A 355 7.67 24.84 -11.93
CA ARG A 355 8.19 26.16 -11.60
C ARG A 355 9.00 26.74 -12.76
N LEU A 356 8.96 28.06 -12.92
CA LEU A 356 9.67 28.77 -13.97
C LEU A 356 10.52 29.89 -13.34
N PRO A 357 11.86 29.90 -13.49
CA PRO A 357 12.75 30.81 -12.77
C PRO A 357 12.41 32.29 -12.96
N GLU A 358 12.06 32.66 -14.19
CA GLU A 358 11.75 34.05 -14.56
C GLU A 358 10.42 34.51 -13.97
N LEU A 359 9.41 33.63 -13.98
CA LEU A 359 8.10 33.93 -13.40
C LEU A 359 8.08 33.82 -11.87
N ASP A 360 8.94 33.00 -11.28
CA ASP A 360 9.15 32.96 -9.84
C ASP A 360 9.65 34.30 -9.30
N LYS A 361 10.61 34.93 -10.00
CA LYS A 361 11.10 36.27 -9.61
C LYS A 361 9.96 37.29 -9.61
N LEU A 362 9.08 37.24 -10.60
CA LEU A 362 7.91 38.12 -10.68
C LEU A 362 6.87 37.80 -9.62
N ALA A 363 6.62 36.52 -9.30
CA ALA A 363 5.73 36.11 -8.21
C ALA A 363 6.21 36.64 -6.85
N ILE A 364 7.53 36.54 -6.60
CA ILE A 364 8.16 37.05 -5.38
C ILE A 364 8.08 38.58 -5.34
N GLN A 365 8.38 39.26 -6.44
CA GLN A 365 8.25 40.72 -6.55
C GLN A 365 6.81 41.17 -6.28
N PHE A 366 5.84 40.47 -6.86
CA PHE A 366 4.41 40.74 -6.71
C PHE A 366 3.95 40.62 -5.24
N ILE A 367 4.35 39.57 -4.53
CA ILE A 367 3.90 39.35 -3.14
C ILE A 367 4.67 40.20 -2.11
N SER A 368 5.85 40.72 -2.49
CA SER A 368 6.69 41.53 -1.60
C SER A 368 6.21 42.98 -1.45
N THR A 369 5.41 43.49 -2.38
CA THR A 369 4.80 44.83 -2.29
C THR A 369 3.33 44.74 -1.90
N SER A 370 2.83 45.73 -1.15
CA SER A 370 1.40 45.94 -0.88
C SER A 370 0.76 46.97 -1.81
N ASP A 371 1.57 47.62 -2.67
CA ASP A 371 1.09 48.63 -3.61
C ASP A 371 0.33 47.99 -4.77
N LYS A 372 -0.92 48.42 -4.96
CA LYS A 372 -1.83 47.84 -5.96
C LYS A 372 -1.37 48.12 -7.39
N GLU A 373 -0.87 49.32 -7.69
CA GLU A 373 -0.44 49.68 -9.03
C GLU A 373 0.83 48.91 -9.43
N GLN A 374 1.76 48.72 -8.49
CA GLN A 374 2.94 47.89 -8.70
C GLN A 374 2.55 46.43 -8.95
N ARG A 375 1.60 45.88 -8.19
CA ARG A 375 1.09 44.52 -8.42
C ARG A 375 0.42 44.35 -9.78
N GLU A 376 -0.36 45.33 -10.24
CA GLU A 376 -0.96 45.34 -11.58
C GLU A 376 0.11 45.35 -12.68
N LYS A 377 1.18 46.16 -12.51
CA LYS A 377 2.33 46.19 -13.45
C LYS A 377 3.05 44.84 -13.52
N VAL A 378 3.42 44.26 -12.37
CA VAL A 378 4.10 42.96 -12.33
C VAL A 378 3.22 41.85 -12.92
N LYS A 379 1.91 41.91 -12.71
CA LYS A 379 0.95 41.00 -13.34
C LYS A 379 0.93 41.16 -14.87
N ALA A 380 0.92 42.38 -15.38
CA ALA A 380 0.97 42.63 -16.83
C ALA A 380 2.28 42.11 -17.45
N ASP A 381 3.43 42.34 -16.81
CA ASP A 381 4.73 41.81 -17.24
C ASP A 381 4.74 40.28 -17.24
N THR A 382 4.13 39.67 -16.20
CA THR A 382 3.96 38.22 -16.10
C THR A 382 3.09 37.66 -17.23
N GLU A 383 2.02 38.36 -17.63
CA GLU A 383 1.16 37.95 -18.74
C GLU A 383 1.89 37.99 -20.09
N VAL A 384 2.75 38.99 -20.31
CA VAL A 384 3.60 39.09 -21.51
C VAL A 384 4.57 37.91 -21.57
N ILE A 385 5.36 37.70 -20.52
CA ILE A 385 6.35 36.61 -20.47
C ILE A 385 5.66 35.24 -20.55
N ALA A 386 4.49 35.07 -19.90
CA ALA A 386 3.75 33.83 -19.97
C ALA A 386 3.22 33.53 -21.39
N LYS A 387 2.89 34.56 -22.16
CA LYS A 387 2.49 34.44 -23.56
C LYS A 387 3.69 34.06 -24.44
N GLU A 388 4.85 34.66 -24.22
CA GLU A 388 6.10 34.34 -24.93
C GLU A 388 6.56 32.90 -24.67
N LEU A 389 6.51 32.43 -23.42
CA LEU A 389 6.85 31.05 -23.07
C LEU A 389 5.85 30.03 -23.61
N GLY A 390 4.58 30.43 -23.80
CA GLY A 390 3.55 29.59 -24.39
C GLY A 390 3.13 28.35 -23.58
N THR A 391 3.72 28.09 -22.41
CA THR A 391 3.44 26.88 -21.62
C THR A 391 2.18 27.01 -20.77
N ARG A 392 1.54 25.87 -20.46
CA ARG A 392 0.39 25.83 -19.53
C ARG A 392 0.76 26.36 -18.15
N ASN A 393 1.96 26.04 -17.67
CA ASN A 393 2.43 26.41 -16.33
C ASN A 393 2.67 27.91 -16.23
N ALA A 394 3.20 28.54 -17.27
CA ALA A 394 3.40 29.98 -17.29
C ALA A 394 2.08 30.77 -17.09
N LYS A 395 1.00 30.31 -17.72
CA LYS A 395 -0.34 30.92 -17.57
C LYS A 395 -0.87 30.85 -16.14
N ILE A 396 -0.45 29.86 -15.35
CA ILE A 396 -0.91 29.68 -13.95
C ILE A 396 -0.44 30.84 -13.06
N TYR A 397 0.78 31.37 -13.29
CA TYR A 397 1.32 32.49 -12.52
C TYR A 397 0.43 33.74 -12.61
N ALA A 398 0.08 34.15 -13.83
CA ALA A 398 -0.81 35.29 -14.06
C ALA A 398 -2.22 35.07 -13.45
N VAL A 399 -2.75 33.84 -13.55
CA VAL A 399 -4.03 33.49 -12.93
C VAL A 399 -3.98 33.62 -11.41
N PHE A 400 -2.90 33.20 -10.76
CA PHE A 400 -2.75 33.37 -9.32
C PHE A 400 -2.58 34.83 -8.93
N MET A 401 -1.80 35.62 -9.66
CA MET A 401 -1.71 37.08 -9.42
C MET A 401 -3.08 37.75 -9.48
N LYS A 402 -3.89 37.42 -10.50
CA LYS A 402 -5.28 37.89 -10.60
C LYS A 402 -6.11 37.50 -9.38
N LYS A 403 -6.07 36.23 -8.97
CA LYS A 403 -6.84 35.75 -7.80
C LYS A 403 -6.38 36.39 -6.50
N ILE A 404 -5.08 36.69 -6.35
CA ILE A 404 -4.56 37.38 -5.17
C ILE A 404 -5.03 38.84 -5.15
N LEU A 405 -5.09 39.53 -6.29
CA LEU A 405 -5.68 40.88 -6.37
C LEU A 405 -7.17 40.88 -5.97
N GLU A 406 -7.92 39.85 -6.35
CA GLU A 406 -9.35 39.73 -6.07
C GLU A 406 -9.66 39.32 -4.62
N ASN A 407 -8.86 38.42 -4.04
CA ASN A 407 -9.17 37.74 -2.77
C ASN A 407 -8.18 38.08 -1.63
N GLY A 408 -7.17 38.89 -1.90
CA GLY A 408 -6.11 39.26 -0.97
C GLY A 408 -5.04 38.16 -0.76
N ASP A 409 -3.96 38.53 -0.06
CA ASP A 409 -2.78 37.66 0.17
C ASP A 409 -3.13 36.35 0.89
N GLY A 410 -4.20 36.33 1.68
CA GLY A 410 -4.70 35.14 2.36
C GLY A 410 -5.09 34.00 1.40
N PHE A 411 -5.38 34.33 0.14
CA PHE A 411 -5.65 33.37 -0.93
C PHE A 411 -4.54 32.32 -1.08
N VAL A 412 -3.26 32.70 -0.97
CA VAL A 412 -2.14 31.77 -1.17
C VAL A 412 -2.21 30.63 -0.16
N LYS A 413 -2.47 30.95 1.12
CA LYS A 413 -2.57 29.97 2.20
C LYS A 413 -3.81 29.08 2.06
N THR A 414 -4.97 29.67 1.76
CA THR A 414 -6.23 28.93 1.65
C THR A 414 -6.23 28.01 0.43
N GLU A 415 -5.70 28.47 -0.71
CA GLU A 415 -5.59 27.67 -1.92
C GLU A 415 -4.56 26.54 -1.75
N THR A 416 -3.42 26.81 -1.12
CA THR A 416 -2.42 25.76 -0.80
C THR A 416 -3.06 24.64 0.02
N ALA A 417 -3.75 24.97 1.11
CA ALA A 417 -4.43 23.99 1.95
C ALA A 417 -5.56 23.25 1.21
N ARG A 418 -6.23 23.89 0.25
CA ARG A 418 -7.25 23.24 -0.59
C ARG A 418 -6.59 22.24 -1.54
N VAL A 419 -5.51 22.62 -2.22
CA VAL A 419 -4.82 21.77 -3.19
C VAL A 419 -4.14 20.59 -2.48
N ASP A 420 -3.51 20.80 -1.33
CA ASP A 420 -2.90 19.72 -0.52
C ASP A 420 -3.92 18.65 -0.11
N ARG A 421 -5.16 19.05 0.24
CA ARG A 421 -6.24 18.09 0.54
C ARG A 421 -6.63 17.26 -0.68
N ILE A 422 -6.58 17.85 -1.88
CA ILE A 422 -6.91 17.15 -3.12
C ILE A 422 -5.80 16.15 -3.47
N ILE A 423 -4.53 16.56 -3.38
CA ILE A 423 -3.38 15.69 -3.64
C ILE A 423 -3.40 14.46 -2.71
N LYS A 424 -3.78 14.64 -1.44
CA LYS A 424 -3.88 13.55 -0.45
C LYS A 424 -5.14 12.70 -0.57
N SER A 425 -6.09 13.08 -1.42
CA SER A 425 -7.34 12.33 -1.57
C SER A 425 -7.18 11.19 -2.58
N ASN A 426 -7.72 10.02 -2.26
CA ASN A 426 -7.71 8.85 -3.17
C ASN A 426 -8.78 8.94 -4.28
N THR A 427 -9.43 10.09 -4.46
CA THR A 427 -10.55 10.28 -5.40
C THR A 427 -10.12 10.85 -6.74
N VAL A 428 -8.83 11.12 -6.93
CA VAL A 428 -8.28 11.83 -8.09
C VAL A 428 -7.32 10.94 -8.86
N THR A 429 -7.41 10.97 -10.20
CA THR A 429 -6.51 10.20 -11.08
C THR A 429 -5.07 10.73 -10.99
N LEU A 430 -4.07 9.88 -11.26
CA LEU A 430 -2.65 10.25 -11.19
C LEU A 430 -2.32 11.52 -12.00
N ASN A 431 -2.83 11.65 -13.23
CA ASN A 431 -2.57 12.82 -14.08
C ASN A 431 -3.13 14.11 -13.45
N LYS A 432 -4.26 14.00 -12.74
CA LYS A 432 -4.83 15.13 -12.03
C LYS A 432 -4.02 15.43 -10.75
N VAL A 433 -3.48 14.42 -10.09
CA VAL A 433 -2.56 14.61 -8.95
C VAL A 433 -1.30 15.38 -9.39
N ASP A 434 -0.72 15.05 -10.54
CA ASP A 434 0.41 15.80 -11.12
C ASP A 434 0.03 17.26 -11.39
N ASP A 435 -1.11 17.51 -12.04
CA ASP A 435 -1.63 18.86 -12.30
C ASP A 435 -1.82 19.69 -11.02
N PHE A 436 -2.34 19.07 -9.95
CA PHE A 436 -2.50 19.73 -8.66
C PHE A 436 -1.16 19.96 -7.96
N THR A 437 -0.22 19.03 -8.08
CA THR A 437 1.13 19.17 -7.50
C THR A 437 1.88 20.31 -8.16
N ILE A 438 1.84 20.41 -9.50
CA ILE A 438 2.40 21.55 -10.24
C ILE A 438 1.78 22.87 -9.77
N ARG A 439 0.45 22.94 -9.66
CA ARG A 439 -0.23 24.15 -9.16
C ARG A 439 0.20 24.50 -7.74
N ARG A 440 0.33 23.51 -6.86
CA ARG A 440 0.80 23.68 -5.48
C ARG A 440 2.23 24.19 -5.45
N ASN A 441 3.10 23.66 -6.30
CA ASN A 441 4.50 24.11 -6.40
C ASN A 441 4.56 25.57 -6.85
N ILE A 442 3.82 25.94 -7.90
CA ILE A 442 3.73 27.32 -8.41
C ILE A 442 3.17 28.27 -7.34
N LEU A 443 2.16 27.86 -6.57
CA LEU A 443 1.68 28.66 -5.41
C LEU A 443 2.80 28.94 -4.41
N GLY A 444 3.72 27.99 -4.22
CA GLY A 444 4.91 28.18 -3.39
C GLY A 444 5.83 29.31 -3.83
N ALA A 445 5.75 29.80 -5.08
CA ALA A 445 6.48 30.99 -5.53
C ALA A 445 5.91 32.30 -4.94
N PHE A 446 4.67 32.27 -4.46
CA PHE A 446 3.98 33.40 -3.84
C PHE A 446 4.08 33.39 -2.31
N ASP A 447 4.96 32.57 -1.73
CA ASP A 447 5.32 32.69 -0.31
C ASP A 447 6.29 33.86 -0.12
N LYS A 448 6.09 34.68 0.92
CA LYS A 448 6.98 35.82 1.25
C LYS A 448 8.43 35.39 1.53
N LYS A 449 8.67 34.13 1.85
CA LYS A 449 10.00 33.54 2.09
C LYS A 449 10.51 32.72 0.90
N ALA A 450 9.79 32.70 -0.22
CA ALA A 450 10.17 31.92 -1.38
C ALA A 450 11.49 32.41 -1.98
N LYS A 451 12.24 31.47 -2.56
CA LYS A 451 13.36 31.75 -3.46
C LYS A 451 12.98 31.28 -4.86
N PRO A 452 13.44 31.97 -5.92
CA PRO A 452 13.22 31.49 -7.27
C PRO A 452 14.00 30.19 -7.48
N VAL A 453 13.41 29.24 -8.20
CA VAL A 453 14.18 28.10 -8.70
C VAL A 453 15.23 28.60 -9.70
N THR A 454 16.42 28.01 -9.69
CA THR A 454 17.50 28.37 -10.60
C THR A 454 17.47 27.52 -11.87
N LYS A 455 18.09 28.01 -12.96
CA LYS A 455 18.22 27.23 -14.20
C LYS A 455 19.08 25.98 -14.03
N ASP A 456 20.00 25.97 -13.06
CA ASP A 456 20.85 24.80 -12.76
C ASP A 456 20.13 23.78 -11.87
N GLU A 457 19.03 24.18 -11.22
CA GLU A 457 18.18 23.33 -10.38
C GLU A 457 17.05 22.65 -11.15
N LEU A 458 16.76 23.10 -12.38
CA LEU A 458 15.76 22.59 -13.32
C LEU A 458 16.46 21.82 -14.44
#